data_AF-A0A6V7XT39-F1
#
_entry.id   AF-A0A6V7XT39-F1
#
_cell.length_a   1.000
_cell.length_b   1.000
_cell.length_c   1.000
_cell.angle_alpha   90.00
_cell.angle_beta   90.00
_cell.angle_gamma   90.00
#
_symmetry.space_group_name_H-M   'P 1'
#
loop_
_entity.id
_entity.type
_entity.pdbx_description
1 polymer ?
#
loop_
_entity_poly.entity_id
_entity_poly.type
_entity_poly.pdbx_seq_one_letter_code
_entity_poly.pdbx_strand_id
1 'polypeptide(L)'
;MCFICRVTHTKQWYNLLKEHYLCEQCAAYKRRYGKFRSKELWFMTRKITRNCSICDVTHTSHWYRYSKQGHYLCAACYQKQHKIKKSIKNTKTDNRS
;
A
#
# COMPACT_ATOMS: atom_id res chain seq x y z
N MET A 1 -22.22 0.03 -4.61
CA MET A 1 -21.24 -1.07 -4.52
C MET A 1 -20.65 -1.33 -5.90
N CYS A 2 -19.33 -1.59 -6.00
CA CYS A 2 -18.71 -1.87 -7.30
C CYS A 2 -19.13 -3.23 -7.84
N PHE A 3 -19.61 -3.28 -9.09
CA PHE A 3 -20.03 -4.53 -9.74
C PHE A 3 -18.88 -5.55 -9.85
N ILE A 4 -17.67 -5.08 -10.15
CA ILE A 4 -16.51 -5.94 -10.39
C ILE A 4 -15.86 -6.36 -9.07
N CYS A 5 -15.49 -5.41 -8.21
CA CYS A 5 -14.69 -5.68 -7.02
C CYS A 5 -15.44 -5.60 -5.70
N ARG A 6 -16.76 -5.42 -5.72
CA ARG A 6 -17.66 -5.39 -4.56
C ARG A 6 -17.29 -4.38 -3.46
N VAL A 7 -16.35 -3.46 -3.70
CA VAL A 7 -16.05 -2.39 -2.74
C VAL A 7 -17.30 -1.55 -2.50
N THR A 8 -17.53 -1.18 -1.26
CA THR A 8 -18.65 -0.32 -0.83
C THR A 8 -18.23 1.15 -0.74
N HIS A 9 -16.93 1.45 -0.62
CA HIS A 9 -16.37 2.80 -0.56
C HIS A 9 -15.39 3.07 -1.71
N THR A 10 -15.49 4.24 -2.32
CA THR A 10 -14.56 4.76 -3.33
C THR A 10 -14.70 6.28 -3.43
N LYS A 11 -13.68 6.98 -3.93
CA LYS A 11 -13.72 8.44 -4.08
C LYS A 11 -14.75 8.88 -5.13
N GLN A 12 -14.87 8.12 -6.21
CA GLN A 12 -15.80 8.41 -7.30
C GLN A 12 -16.38 7.14 -7.90
N TRP A 13 -17.68 7.19 -8.18
CA TRP A 13 -18.42 6.13 -8.86
C TRP A 13 -18.56 6.43 -10.34
N TYR A 14 -18.42 5.40 -11.17
CA TYR A 14 -18.54 5.48 -12.61
C TYR A 14 -19.68 4.57 -13.08
N ASN A 15 -20.59 5.09 -13.89
CA ASN A 15 -21.69 4.32 -14.45
C ASN A 15 -21.17 3.37 -15.53
N LEU A 16 -21.56 2.11 -15.46
CA LEU A 16 -21.27 1.12 -16.48
C LEU A 16 -22.52 0.82 -17.33
N LEU A 17 -23.65 0.56 -16.68
CA LEU A 17 -24.98 0.29 -17.24
C LEU A 17 -26.04 0.77 -16.23
N LYS A 18 -27.33 0.79 -16.60
CA LYS A 18 -28.46 1.36 -15.83
C LYS A 18 -28.48 1.02 -14.32
N GLU A 19 -27.94 -0.13 -13.91
CA GLU A 19 -27.91 -0.55 -12.49
C GLU A 19 -26.52 -0.98 -12.00
N HIS A 20 -25.47 -0.76 -12.80
CA HIS A 20 -24.13 -1.24 -12.49
C HIS A 20 -23.14 -0.08 -12.37
N TYR A 21 -22.48 -0.03 -11.21
CA TYR A 21 -21.48 0.99 -10.88
C TYR A 21 -20.07 0.39 -10.77
N LEU A 22 -19.07 1.13 -11.21
CA LEU A 22 -17.66 0.83 -11.04
C LEU A 22 -17.04 1.81 -10.05
N CYS A 23 -16.16 1.31 -9.18
CA CYS A 23 -15.28 2.19 -8.43
C CYS A 23 -14.21 2.79 -9.35
N GLU A 24 -13.59 3.89 -8.90
CA GLU A 24 -12.53 4.59 -9.62
C GLU A 24 -11.47 3.66 -10.21
N GLN A 25 -10.99 2.69 -9.43
CA GLN A 25 -9.93 1.77 -9.85
C GLN A 25 -10.39 0.78 -10.93
N CYS A 26 -11.63 0.30 -10.86
CA CYS A 26 -12.17 -0.60 -11.87
C CYS A 26 -12.47 0.16 -13.17
N ALA A 27 -12.95 1.39 -13.08
CA ALA A 27 -13.19 2.26 -14.23
C ALA A 27 -11.87 2.65 -14.92
N ALA A 28 -10.83 3.01 -14.16
CA ALA A 28 -9.51 3.31 -14.70
C ALA A 28 -8.87 2.10 -15.40
N TYR A 29 -9.01 0.90 -14.82
CA TYR A 29 -8.52 -0.34 -15.44
C TYR A 29 -9.24 -0.62 -16.76
N LYS A 30 -10.58 -0.54 -16.79
CA LYS A 30 -11.35 -0.73 -18.01
C LYS A 30 -10.95 0.28 -19.09
N ARG A 31 -10.77 1.55 -18.73
CA ARG A 31 -10.29 2.60 -19.65
C ARG A 31 -8.91 2.29 -20.23
N ARG A 32 -7.99 1.77 -19.42
CA ARG A 32 -6.61 1.50 -19.85
C ARG A 32 -6.47 0.25 -20.72
N TYR A 33 -7.21 -0.81 -20.41
CA TYR A 33 -7.00 -2.13 -21.02
C TYR A 33 -8.17 -2.62 -21.88
N GLY A 34 -9.27 -1.86 -21.96
CA GLY A 34 -10.47 -2.24 -22.71
C GLY A 34 -11.29 -3.39 -22.11
N LYS A 35 -10.81 -4.03 -21.04
CA LYS A 35 -11.45 -5.20 -20.41
C LYS A 35 -11.66 -5.02 -18.91
N PHE A 36 -12.60 -5.79 -18.35
CA PHE A 36 -12.77 -5.85 -16.91
C PHE A 36 -11.62 -6.62 -16.26
N ARG A 37 -11.22 -6.13 -15.09
CA ARG A 37 -10.22 -6.81 -14.25
C ARG A 37 -10.84 -8.08 -13.67
N SER A 38 -10.14 -9.22 -13.71
CA SER A 38 -10.63 -10.44 -13.07
C SER A 38 -10.69 -10.27 -11.54
N LYS A 39 -11.70 -10.88 -10.92
CA LYS A 39 -11.91 -10.82 -9.45
C LYS A 39 -10.74 -11.42 -8.68
N GLU A 40 -10.15 -12.50 -9.20
CA GLU A 40 -9.03 -13.22 -8.58
C GLU A 40 -7.77 -12.36 -8.44
N LEU A 41 -7.43 -11.61 -9.49
CA LEU A 41 -6.28 -10.68 -9.47
C LEU A 41 -6.48 -9.53 -8.47
N TRP A 42 -7.72 -9.17 -8.14
CA TRP A 42 -7.99 -8.13 -7.16
C TRP A 42 -7.83 -8.61 -5.72
N PHE A 43 -8.27 -9.83 -5.38
CA PHE A 43 -8.02 -10.39 -4.05
C PHE A 43 -6.50 -10.49 -3.78
N MET A 44 -5.72 -10.89 -4.78
CA MET A 44 -4.26 -10.91 -4.71
C MET A 44 -3.65 -9.51 -4.54
N THR A 45 -4.20 -8.47 -5.19
CA THR A 45 -3.59 -7.12 -5.18
C THR A 45 -4.11 -6.19 -4.09
N ARG A 46 -5.32 -6.39 -3.56
CA ARG A 46 -5.82 -5.67 -2.36
C ARG A 46 -5.42 -6.35 -1.05
N LYS A 47 -5.12 -7.65 -1.08
CA LYS A 47 -4.57 -8.39 0.05
C LYS A 47 -3.04 -8.53 -0.05
N ILE A 48 -2.35 -7.53 -0.60
CA ILE A 48 -1.06 -7.18 0.00
C ILE A 48 -1.45 -6.46 1.29
N THR A 49 -1.82 -7.24 2.31
CA THR A 49 -1.78 -6.78 3.69
C THR A 49 -0.36 -6.28 3.89
N ARG A 50 -0.15 -4.98 3.72
CA ARG A 50 1.12 -4.36 4.08
C ARG A 50 1.25 -4.65 5.57
N ASN A 51 2.18 -5.52 5.91
CA ASN A 51 2.59 -5.79 7.28
C ASN A 51 3.94 -5.10 7.48
N CYS A 52 4.16 -4.63 8.70
CA CYS A 52 5.47 -4.10 9.05
C CYS A 52 6.47 -5.25 9.10
N SER A 53 7.55 -5.21 8.33
CA SER A 53 8.58 -6.26 8.34
C SER A 53 9.38 -6.37 9.66
N ILE A 54 9.09 -5.54 10.66
CA ILE A 54 9.72 -5.59 12.00
C ILE A 54 8.75 -6.06 13.09
N CYS A 55 7.45 -5.73 12.99
CA CYS A 55 6.50 -6.00 14.07
C CYS A 55 5.16 -6.56 13.59
N ASP A 56 5.05 -6.88 12.31
CA ASP A 56 3.92 -7.51 11.63
C ASP A 56 2.55 -6.84 11.77
N VAL A 57 2.51 -5.63 12.35
CA VAL A 57 1.28 -4.84 12.42
C VAL A 57 0.74 -4.65 11.01
N THR A 58 -0.56 -4.84 10.86
CA THR A 58 -1.30 -4.65 9.60
C THR A 58 -1.99 -3.29 9.54
N HIS A 59 -1.95 -2.53 10.65
CA HIS A 59 -2.53 -1.21 10.78
C HIS A 59 -1.50 -0.20 11.29
N THR A 60 -1.41 0.95 10.63
CA THR A 60 -0.52 2.05 11.00
C THR A 60 -0.99 3.34 10.32
N SER A 61 -0.64 4.49 10.89
CA SER A 61 -0.97 5.81 10.31
C SER A 61 -0.29 6.05 8.96
N HIS A 62 0.94 5.54 8.77
CA HIS A 62 1.67 5.68 7.53
C HIS A 62 2.63 4.51 7.29
N TRP A 63 2.74 4.09 6.03
CA TRP A 63 3.60 3.01 5.55
C TRP A 63 4.84 3.56 4.86
N TYR A 64 6.02 3.17 5.34
CA TYR A 64 7.31 3.56 4.76
C TYR A 64 7.92 2.40 3.99
N ARG A 65 8.40 2.65 2.77
CA ARG A 65 9.10 1.63 1.98
C ARG A 65 10.52 1.47 2.50
N TYR A 66 10.88 0.27 2.95
CA TYR A 66 12.18 -0.01 3.56
C TYR A 66 13.16 -0.67 2.58
N SER A 67 12.67 -1.50 1.67
CA SER A 67 13.51 -2.16 0.66
C SER A 67 12.98 -1.97 -0.76
N LYS A 68 13.88 -2.09 -1.75
CA LYS A 68 13.50 -2.13 -3.16
C LYS A 68 12.59 -3.32 -3.48
N GLN A 69 12.75 -4.43 -2.76
CA GLN A 69 11.98 -5.68 -2.87
C GLN A 69 10.53 -5.57 -2.34
N GLY A 70 10.11 -4.40 -1.84
CA GLY A 70 8.72 -4.17 -1.45
C GLY A 70 8.44 -4.44 0.03
N HIS A 71 9.45 -4.44 0.89
CA HIS A 71 9.25 -4.47 2.33
C HIS A 71 8.77 -3.10 2.83
N TYR A 72 7.77 -3.13 3.72
CA TYR A 72 7.18 -1.94 4.31
C TYR A 72 7.41 -1.94 5.83
N LEU A 73 7.60 -0.75 6.39
CA LEU A 73 7.63 -0.51 7.82
C LEU A 73 6.46 0.37 8.22
N CYS A 74 5.91 0.12 9.40
CA CYS A 74 4.98 1.03 10.03
C CYS A 74 5.70 2.31 10.51
N ALA A 75 4.95 3.37 10.78
CA ALA A 75 5.50 4.65 11.20
C ALA A 75 6.40 4.54 12.44
N ALA A 76 6.00 3.75 13.43
CA ALA A 76 6.76 3.56 14.66
C ALA A 76 8.13 2.87 14.40
N CYS A 77 8.13 1.79 13.62
CA CYS A 77 9.36 1.07 13.28
C CYS A 77 10.29 1.89 12.40
N TYR A 78 9.74 2.67 11.46
CA TYR A 78 10.53 3.59 10.65
C TYR A 78 11.24 4.64 11.52
N GLN A 79 10.52 5.28 12.46
CA GLN A 79 11.12 6.27 13.37
C GLN A 79 12.21 5.66 14.26
N LYS A 80 11.99 4.46 14.82
CA LYS A 80 13.01 3.74 15.61
C LYS A 80 14.28 3.47 14.79
N GLN A 81 14.13 2.96 13.58
CA GLN A 81 15.25 2.69 12.67
C GLN A 81 16.04 3.96 12.30
N HIS A 82 15.35 5.07 12.03
CA HIS A 82 16.01 6.33 11.71
C HIS A 82 16.79 6.91 12.90
N LYS A 83 16.26 6.77 14.13
CA LYS A 83 16.98 7.18 15.36
C LYS A 83 18.26 6.37 15.56
N ILE A 84 18.20 5.04 15.37
CA ILE A 84 19.37 4.16 15.49
C ILE A 84 20.45 4.53 14.46
N LYS A 85 20.06 4.72 13.18
CA LYS A 85 21.01 5.13 12.13
C LYS A 85 21.68 6.47 12.41
N LYS A 86 20.97 7.42 13.01
CA LYS A 86 21.53 8.71 13.42
C LYS A 86 22.56 8.52 14.55
N SER A 87 22.27 7.65 15.52
CA SER A 87 23.18 7.34 16.62
C SER A 87 24.49 6.69 16.14
N ILE A 88 24.41 5.74 15.19
CA ILE A 88 25.60 5.04 14.64
C ILE A 88 26.50 5.97 13.81
N LYS A 89 25.92 6.99 13.16
CA LYS A 89 26.72 7.98 12.41
C LYS A 89 27.56 8.84 13.35
N ASN A 90 27.02 9.21 14.50
CA ASN A 90 27.72 10.07 15.46
C ASN A 90 28.85 9.31 16.20
N THR A 91 28.70 8.02 16.48
CA THR A 91 29.76 7.23 17.14
C THR A 91 30.92 6.81 16.22
N LYS A 92 30.80 6.96 14.90
CA LYS A 92 31.91 6.69 13.96
C LYS A 92 32.85 7.88 13.75
N THR A 93 32.54 9.05 14.30
CA THR A 93 33.35 10.26 14.13
C THR A 93 34.32 10.52 15.29
N ASP A 94 34.19 9.80 16.41
CA ASP A 94 35.02 9.99 17.62
C ASP A 94 36.21 9.03 17.77
N ASN A 95 36.44 8.09 16.84
CA ASN A 95 37.58 7.15 16.91
C ASN A 95 38.57 7.34 15.74
N ARG A 96 39.03 8.58 15.55
CA ARG A 96 40.22 8.87 14.74
C ARG A 96 41.01 9.99 15.43
N SER A 97 41.67 9.63 16.52
CA SER A 97 42.76 10.39 17.15
C SER A 97 44.04 9.58 17.04
#